data_AF-A0A183SAQ5-F1
#
_entry.id   AF-A0A183SAQ5-F1
#
_cell.length_a   1.000
_cell.length_b   1.000
_cell.length_c   1.000
_cell.angle_alpha   90.00
_cell.angle_beta   90.00
_cell.angle_gamma   90.00
#
_symmetry.space_group_name_H-M   'P 1'
#
loop_
_entity.id
_entity.type
_entity.pdbx_description
1 polymer ?
#
loop_
_entity_poly.entity_id
_entity_poly.type
_entity_poly.pdbx_seq_one_letter_code
_entity_poly.pdbx_strand_id
1 'polypeptide(L)'
;MALAPSEIFEDAFPLFRSCPTLNEIRLAEEIKDLTIEAQDGAVLYAHRIILAARIPCLRESFSGPHREQNPLVRWSTVPLSCPLYRVTLENLATTWDFASSLNIDLLTEKCLSLMRQRFEEFVATDLFLRIPADTVLTLLRSDDLSVESSEQVIGAISLWVGAGEKADNEKLKVHAPAMLKEVQWHQTTYECRSCLIERYPTFQKSPECL
;
A
#
# COMPACT_ATOMS: atom_id res chain seq x y z
N MET A 1 18.20 -23.47 -30.48
CA MET A 1 18.63 -22.05 -30.35
C MET A 1 18.11 -21.55 -29.02
N ALA A 2 18.99 -21.34 -28.04
CA ALA A 2 18.60 -20.74 -26.76
C ALA A 2 18.36 -19.24 -26.97
N LEU A 3 17.19 -18.75 -26.57
CA LEU A 3 16.91 -17.32 -26.53
C LEU A 3 17.86 -16.68 -25.51
N ALA A 4 18.53 -15.59 -25.90
CA ALA A 4 19.39 -14.84 -24.99
C ALA A 4 18.55 -14.34 -23.79
N PRO A 5 19.12 -14.33 -22.56
CA PRO A 5 18.43 -13.78 -21.41
C PRO A 5 18.09 -12.32 -21.68
N SER A 6 16.83 -11.93 -21.50
CA SER A 6 16.38 -10.55 -21.62
C SER A 6 17.08 -9.72 -20.54
N GLU A 7 17.93 -8.77 -20.95
CA GLU A 7 18.45 -7.75 -20.04
C GLU A 7 17.28 -6.87 -19.60
N ILE A 8 16.99 -6.92 -18.31
CA ILE A 8 16.04 -6.01 -17.68
C ILE A 8 16.80 -4.72 -17.41
N PHE A 9 16.51 -3.66 -18.16
CA PHE A 9 17.03 -2.32 -17.90
C PHE A 9 16.22 -1.69 -16.78
N GLU A 10 16.83 -1.59 -15.60
CA GLU A 10 16.33 -0.75 -14.53
C GLU A 10 16.93 0.66 -14.63
N ASP A 11 16.10 1.69 -14.46
CA ASP A 11 16.57 3.06 -14.47
C ASP A 11 17.36 3.37 -13.19
N ALA A 12 18.69 3.47 -13.29
CA ALA A 12 19.53 3.93 -12.17
C ALA A 12 19.21 5.37 -11.72
N PHE A 13 18.71 6.20 -12.66
CA PHE A 13 18.22 7.55 -12.40
C PHE A 13 16.86 7.74 -13.09
N PRO A 14 15.86 8.39 -12.44
CA PRO A 14 14.56 8.63 -13.06
C PRO A 14 14.71 9.31 -14.42
N LEU A 15 13.98 8.84 -15.43
CA LEU A 15 14.07 9.36 -16.81
C LEU A 15 13.93 10.89 -16.90
N PHE A 16 13.13 11.48 -16.02
CA PHE A 16 12.98 12.94 -15.90
C PHE A 16 14.31 13.66 -15.63
N ARG A 17 15.26 13.05 -14.90
CA ARG A 17 16.58 13.62 -14.62
C ARG A 17 17.56 13.41 -15.77
N SER A 18 17.47 12.27 -16.44
CA SER A 18 18.37 11.92 -17.55
C SER A 18 17.96 12.58 -18.87
N CYS A 19 16.67 12.88 -19.04
CA CYS A 19 16.12 13.52 -20.24
C CYS A 19 14.96 14.46 -19.87
N PRO A 20 15.24 15.62 -19.24
CA PRO A 20 14.21 16.58 -18.82
C PRO A 20 13.44 17.18 -20.00
N THR A 21 14.05 17.25 -21.18
CA THR A 21 13.44 17.76 -22.41
C THR A 21 12.17 17.02 -22.81
N LEU A 22 12.03 15.74 -22.45
CA LEU A 22 10.76 15.02 -22.66
C LEU A 22 9.59 15.67 -21.90
N ASN A 23 9.83 16.26 -20.74
CA ASN A 23 8.78 16.97 -20.03
C ASN A 23 8.47 18.34 -20.66
N GLU A 24 9.49 19.02 -21.21
CA GLU A 24 9.33 20.28 -21.93
C GLU A 24 8.48 20.10 -23.19
N ILE A 25 8.80 19.09 -24.02
CA ILE A 25 8.02 18.72 -25.21
C ILE A 25 6.56 18.40 -24.84
N ARG A 26 6.35 17.69 -23.72
CA ARG A 26 5.01 17.36 -23.22
C ARG A 26 4.22 18.62 -22.84
N LEU A 27 4.85 19.56 -22.15
CA LEU A 27 4.21 20.81 -21.70
C LEU A 27 3.97 21.80 -22.84
N ALA A 28 4.88 21.83 -23.83
CA ALA A 28 4.73 22.61 -25.06
C ALA A 28 3.73 21.97 -26.04
N GLU A 29 3.29 20.74 -25.74
CA GLU A 29 2.35 19.95 -26.54
C GLU A 29 2.80 19.75 -28.00
N GLU A 30 4.12 19.73 -28.25
CA GLU A 30 4.71 19.62 -29.58
C GLU A 30 4.50 18.23 -30.21
N ILE A 31 4.46 17.19 -29.38
CA ILE A 31 4.21 15.80 -29.79
C ILE A 31 3.00 15.28 -29.04
N LYS A 32 1.85 15.24 -29.73
CA LYS A 32 0.60 14.68 -29.21
C LYS A 32 0.39 13.31 -29.79
N ASP A 33 1.00 12.28 -29.22
CA ASP A 33 0.81 10.90 -29.67
C ASP A 33 -0.09 10.06 -28.73
N LEU A 34 -0.52 10.64 -27.60
CA LEU A 34 -1.46 10.08 -26.66
C LEU A 34 -2.25 11.17 -25.92
N THR A 35 -3.56 10.96 -25.76
CA THR A 35 -4.44 11.81 -24.95
C THR A 35 -5.05 10.97 -23.82
N ILE A 36 -5.05 11.49 -22.60
CA ILE A 36 -5.65 10.85 -21.43
C ILE A 36 -6.78 11.73 -20.94
N GLU A 37 -7.99 11.16 -20.82
CA GLU A 37 -9.12 11.79 -20.15
C GLU A 37 -9.15 11.27 -18.70
N ALA A 38 -8.90 12.17 -17.75
CA ALA A 38 -9.00 11.90 -16.33
C ALA A 38 -10.46 11.68 -15.90
N GLN A 39 -10.66 11.21 -14.67
CA GLN A 39 -11.99 10.86 -14.15
C GLN A 39 -12.93 12.08 -14.03
N ASP A 40 -12.36 13.26 -13.79
CA ASP A 40 -13.05 14.55 -13.72
C ASP A 40 -13.29 15.19 -15.10
N GLY A 41 -12.91 14.50 -16.18
CA GLY A 41 -13.00 14.99 -17.55
C GLY A 41 -11.83 15.89 -17.96
N ALA A 42 -10.82 16.10 -17.10
CA ALA A 42 -9.62 16.82 -17.49
C ALA A 42 -8.84 16.06 -18.58
N VAL A 43 -8.25 16.79 -19.52
CA VAL A 43 -7.50 16.20 -20.63
C VAL A 43 -6.01 16.44 -20.41
N LEU A 44 -5.24 15.35 -20.46
CA LEU A 44 -3.78 15.36 -20.28
C LEU A 44 -3.09 14.83 -21.52
N TYR A 45 -1.98 15.46 -21.89
CA TYR A 45 -1.09 15.00 -22.94
C TYR A 45 0.09 14.25 -22.35
N ALA A 46 0.41 13.11 -22.96
CA ALA A 46 1.51 12.25 -22.54
C ALA A 46 2.18 11.63 -23.76
N HIS A 47 3.39 11.11 -23.56
CA HIS A 47 4.11 10.37 -24.59
C HIS A 47 3.70 8.90 -24.56
N ARG A 48 3.17 8.39 -25.67
CA ARG A 48 2.66 7.01 -25.78
C ARG A 48 3.71 5.98 -25.37
N ILE A 49 4.94 6.10 -25.87
CA ILE A 49 6.02 5.15 -25.58
C ILE A 49 6.45 5.17 -24.11
N ILE A 50 6.48 6.36 -23.49
CA ILE A 50 6.87 6.52 -22.08
C ILE A 50 5.81 5.87 -21.19
N LEU A 51 4.53 6.11 -21.47
CA LEU A 51 3.45 5.54 -20.69
C LEU A 51 3.32 4.02 -20.91
N ALA A 52 3.49 3.55 -22.15
CA ALA A 52 3.53 2.12 -22.48
C ALA A 52 4.70 1.39 -21.80
N ALA A 53 5.85 2.04 -21.66
CA ALA A 53 7.00 1.50 -20.95
C ALA A 53 6.71 1.37 -19.45
N ARG A 54 6.14 2.41 -18.83
CA ARG A 54 5.84 2.48 -17.39
C ARG A 54 4.61 1.68 -16.96
N ILE A 55 3.66 1.49 -17.87
CA ILE A 55 2.39 0.82 -17.60
C ILE A 55 2.21 -0.32 -18.62
N PRO A 56 2.84 -1.49 -18.41
CA PRO A 56 2.81 -2.59 -19.37
C PRO A 56 1.39 -3.07 -19.72
N CYS A 57 0.44 -2.97 -18.79
CA CYS A 57 -0.96 -3.38 -18.99
C CYS A 57 -1.68 -2.54 -20.06
N LEU A 58 -1.20 -1.32 -20.34
CA LEU A 58 -1.79 -0.43 -21.34
C LEU A 58 -1.13 -0.58 -22.72
N ARG A 59 -0.08 -1.41 -22.86
CA ARG A 59 0.64 -1.58 -24.15
C ARG A 59 -0.31 -2.04 -25.24
N GLU A 60 -1.19 -2.98 -24.96
CA GLU A 60 -2.20 -3.47 -25.92
C GLU A 60 -3.16 -2.36 -26.36
N SER A 61 -3.54 -1.47 -25.43
CA SER A 61 -4.37 -0.29 -25.71
C SER A 61 -3.64 0.75 -26.57
N PHE A 62 -2.30 0.72 -26.59
CA PHE A 62 -1.45 1.61 -27.37
C PHE A 62 -0.94 1.01 -28.69
N SER A 63 -0.94 -0.32 -28.82
CA SER A 63 -0.35 -1.05 -29.94
C SER A 63 -1.30 -1.28 -31.13
N GLY A 64 -2.39 -0.51 -31.22
CA GLY A 64 -3.28 -0.55 -32.38
C GLY A 64 -2.60 -0.03 -33.66
N PRO A 65 -3.09 -0.43 -34.86
CA PRO A 65 -2.60 0.14 -36.12
C PRO A 65 -2.72 1.65 -36.06
N HIS A 66 -1.72 2.36 -36.62
CA HIS A 66 -1.60 3.81 -36.61
C HIS A 66 -2.93 4.45 -37.05
N ARG A 67 -3.80 4.79 -36.09
CA ARG A 67 -5.05 5.47 -36.38
C ARG A 67 -4.69 6.91 -36.73
N GLU A 68 -5.41 7.49 -37.68
CA GLU A 68 -5.29 8.90 -38.04
C GLU A 68 -5.61 9.85 -36.86
N GLN A 69 -6.14 9.31 -35.76
CA GLN A 69 -6.49 10.02 -34.53
C GLN A 69 -5.66 9.51 -33.36
N ASN A 70 -5.24 10.44 -32.50
CA ASN A 70 -4.52 10.14 -31.27
C ASN A 70 -5.30 9.14 -30.42
N PRO A 71 -4.65 8.08 -29.90
CA PRO A 71 -5.29 7.18 -28.95
C PRO A 71 -5.78 7.99 -27.75
N LEU A 72 -7.07 7.86 -27.44
CA LEU A 72 -7.69 8.43 -26.25
C LEU A 72 -7.82 7.32 -25.21
N VAL A 73 -7.11 7.46 -24.10
CA VAL A 73 -7.32 6.60 -22.93
C VAL A 73 -8.22 7.33 -21.96
N ARG A 74 -9.43 6.79 -21.77
CA ARG A 74 -10.31 7.22 -20.69
C ARG A 74 -9.85 6.51 -19.44
N TRP A 75 -9.31 7.23 -18.47
CA TRP A 75 -8.78 6.63 -17.25
C TRP A 75 -9.87 5.88 -16.47
N SER A 76 -11.13 6.31 -16.61
CA SER A 76 -12.32 5.62 -16.11
C SER A 76 -12.53 4.21 -16.66
N THR A 77 -11.89 3.87 -17.79
CA THR A 77 -12.01 2.55 -18.44
C THR A 77 -10.82 1.62 -18.15
N VAL A 78 -9.78 2.11 -17.46
CA VAL A 78 -8.64 1.27 -17.05
C VAL A 78 -9.16 0.29 -16.00
N PRO A 79 -9.11 -1.04 -16.26
CA PRO A 79 -9.68 -2.01 -15.34
C PRO A 79 -9.02 -1.92 -13.97
N LEU A 80 -9.82 -2.07 -12.90
CA LEU A 80 -9.31 -2.20 -11.54
C LEU A 80 -8.40 -3.43 -11.35
N SER A 81 -8.43 -4.37 -12.30
CA SER A 81 -7.53 -5.52 -12.40
C SER A 81 -6.18 -5.22 -13.05
N CYS A 82 -5.93 -4.00 -13.57
CA CYS A 82 -4.61 -3.66 -14.09
C CYS A 82 -3.56 -3.77 -12.95
N PRO A 83 -2.36 -4.34 -13.21
CA PRO A 83 -1.26 -4.46 -12.27
C PRO A 83 -0.85 -3.18 -11.54
N LEU A 84 -1.16 -2.00 -12.09
CA LEU A 84 -1.00 -0.72 -11.38
C LEU A 84 -1.75 -0.65 -10.06
N TYR A 85 -2.85 -1.40 -9.95
CA TYR A 85 -3.67 -1.50 -8.75
C TYR A 85 -3.58 -2.90 -8.12
N ARG A 86 -2.61 -3.73 -8.52
CA ARG A 86 -2.39 -5.05 -7.92
C ARG A 86 -1.42 -4.91 -6.75
N VAL A 87 -2.00 -4.92 -5.57
CA VAL A 87 -1.25 -4.89 -4.31
C VAL A 87 -0.81 -6.32 -3.97
N THR A 88 0.47 -6.50 -3.67
CA THR A 88 1.09 -7.72 -3.14
C THR A 88 1.86 -7.34 -1.86
N LEU A 89 2.23 -8.31 -1.01
CA LEU A 89 3.00 -7.98 0.20
C LEU A 89 4.36 -7.33 -0.14
N GLU A 90 4.98 -7.74 -1.24
CA GLU A 90 6.27 -7.20 -1.70
C GLU A 90 6.19 -5.71 -2.06
N ASN A 91 5.08 -5.28 -2.69
CA ASN A 91 4.88 -3.89 -3.09
C ASN A 91 3.98 -3.09 -2.13
N LEU A 92 3.54 -3.71 -1.03
CA LEU A 92 2.52 -3.13 -0.14
C LEU A 92 3.02 -1.83 0.48
N ALA A 93 4.27 -1.76 0.94
CA ALA A 93 4.82 -0.57 1.59
C ALA A 93 4.86 0.64 0.64
N THR A 94 5.41 0.45 -0.55
CA THR A 94 5.49 1.52 -1.56
C THR A 94 4.11 1.92 -2.06
N THR A 95 3.20 0.95 -2.22
CA THR A 95 1.82 1.20 -2.66
C THR A 95 1.01 1.92 -1.59
N TRP A 96 1.18 1.56 -0.32
CA TRP A 96 0.54 2.21 0.83
C TRP A 96 0.99 3.66 0.98
N ASP A 97 2.30 3.91 0.95
CA ASP A 97 2.86 5.27 1.06
C ASP A 97 2.35 6.16 -0.10
N PHE A 98 2.26 5.61 -1.30
CA PHE A 98 1.69 6.29 -2.46
C PHE A 98 0.18 6.55 -2.31
N ALA A 99 -0.60 5.54 -1.94
CA ALA A 99 -2.05 5.65 -1.81
C ALA A 99 -2.45 6.63 -0.70
N SER A 100 -1.78 6.55 0.44
CA SER A 100 -2.05 7.40 1.61
C SER A 100 -1.65 8.85 1.37
N SER A 101 -0.50 9.09 0.72
CA SER A 101 -0.04 10.46 0.44
C SER A 101 -0.90 11.21 -0.57
N LEU A 102 -1.54 10.49 -1.50
CA LEU A 102 -2.40 11.04 -2.54
C LEU A 102 -3.90 10.91 -2.23
N ASN A 103 -4.27 10.33 -1.08
CA ASN A 103 -5.65 10.04 -0.68
C ASN A 103 -6.44 9.26 -1.76
N ILE A 104 -5.84 8.19 -2.30
CA ILE A 104 -6.49 7.33 -3.30
C ILE A 104 -7.28 6.24 -2.58
N ASP A 105 -8.52 6.55 -2.18
CA ASP A 105 -9.37 5.68 -1.34
C ASP A 105 -9.44 4.23 -1.83
N LEU A 106 -9.62 4.03 -3.13
CA LEU A 106 -9.73 2.69 -3.71
C LEU A 106 -8.44 1.86 -3.56
N LEU A 107 -7.28 2.51 -3.65
CA LEU A 107 -5.99 1.83 -3.51
C LEU A 107 -5.65 1.62 -2.04
N THR A 108 -5.98 2.58 -1.18
CA THR A 108 -5.91 2.45 0.28
C THR A 108 -6.75 1.25 0.74
N GLU A 109 -7.99 1.13 0.29
CA GLU A 109 -8.85 -0.02 0.63
C GLU A 109 -8.30 -1.35 0.13
N LYS A 110 -7.70 -1.39 -1.06
CA LYS A 110 -7.02 -2.60 -1.55
C LYS A 110 -5.81 -2.98 -0.69
N CYS A 111 -5.02 -2.00 -0.26
CA CYS A 111 -3.92 -2.22 0.68
C CYS A 111 -4.45 -2.75 2.02
N LEU A 112 -5.47 -2.11 2.59
CA LEU A 112 -6.10 -2.55 3.84
C LEU A 112 -6.67 -3.97 3.71
N SER A 113 -7.36 -4.27 2.61
CA SER A 113 -7.89 -5.62 2.34
C SER A 113 -6.79 -6.67 2.31
N LEU A 114 -5.63 -6.38 1.71
CA LEU A 114 -4.50 -7.31 1.72
C LEU A 114 -3.90 -7.44 3.12
N MET A 115 -3.76 -6.34 3.86
CA MET A 115 -3.30 -6.34 5.26
C MET A 115 -4.20 -7.21 6.14
N ARG A 116 -5.52 -7.17 5.94
CA ARG A 116 -6.48 -8.01 6.68
C ARG A 116 -6.38 -9.49 6.32
N GLN A 117 -6.33 -9.80 5.02
CA GLN A 117 -6.28 -11.18 4.52
C GLN A 117 -4.97 -11.90 4.84
N ARG A 118 -3.87 -11.17 4.95
CA ARG A 118 -2.54 -11.73 5.24
C ARG A 118 -1.94 -11.09 6.50
N PHE A 119 -2.77 -10.89 7.52
CA PHE A 119 -2.39 -10.14 8.71
C PHE A 119 -1.14 -10.70 9.41
N GLU A 120 -1.04 -12.02 9.55
CA GLU A 120 0.14 -12.65 10.18
C GLU A 120 1.45 -12.36 9.45
N GLU A 121 1.44 -12.46 8.13
CA GLU A 121 2.60 -12.13 7.30
C GLU A 121 2.88 -10.63 7.28
N PHE A 122 1.82 -9.81 7.33
CA PHE A 122 1.91 -8.36 7.37
C PHE A 122 2.53 -7.86 8.68
N VAL A 123 2.18 -8.43 9.84
CA VAL A 123 2.74 -8.06 11.15
C VAL A 123 4.25 -8.26 11.21
N ALA A 124 4.79 -9.21 10.43
CA ALA A 124 6.23 -9.45 10.32
C ALA A 124 6.98 -8.41 9.45
N THR A 125 6.26 -7.50 8.77
CA THR A 125 6.87 -6.48 7.91
C THR A 125 7.19 -5.19 8.65
N ASP A 126 8.21 -4.46 8.20
CA ASP A 126 8.56 -3.13 8.74
C ASP A 126 7.44 -2.09 8.54
N LEU A 127 6.58 -2.30 7.53
CA LEU A 127 5.44 -1.42 7.26
C LEU A 127 4.49 -1.39 8.46
N PHE A 128 4.21 -2.55 9.08
CA PHE A 128 3.30 -2.64 10.22
C PHE A 128 3.74 -1.72 11.36
N LEU A 129 5.02 -1.68 11.67
CA LEU A 129 5.57 -0.85 12.75
C LEU A 129 5.46 0.66 12.47
N ARG A 130 5.38 1.03 11.18
CA ARG A 130 5.36 2.41 10.69
C ARG A 130 3.96 2.96 10.41
N ILE A 131 2.94 2.11 10.26
CA ILE A 131 1.59 2.61 9.95
C ILE A 131 0.97 3.39 11.13
N PRO A 132 0.11 4.39 10.85
CA PRO A 132 -0.57 5.18 11.87
C PRO A 132 -1.44 4.35 12.81
N ALA A 133 -1.61 4.82 14.04
CA ALA A 133 -2.42 4.13 15.05
C ALA A 133 -3.89 3.95 14.62
N ASP A 134 -4.47 4.96 13.97
CA ASP A 134 -5.84 4.91 13.48
C ASP A 134 -6.02 3.85 12.39
N THR A 135 -4.99 3.65 11.55
CA THR A 135 -4.97 2.58 10.55
C THR A 135 -4.94 1.21 11.21
N VAL A 136 -4.07 1.02 12.21
CA VAL A 136 -4.03 -0.24 12.97
C VAL A 136 -5.37 -0.50 13.67
N LEU A 137 -5.97 0.51 14.31
CA LEU A 137 -7.31 0.39 14.91
C LEU A 137 -8.37 0.00 13.90
N THR A 138 -8.32 0.57 12.69
CA THR A 138 -9.24 0.21 11.60
C THR A 138 -9.07 -1.25 11.17
N LEU A 139 -7.83 -1.75 11.11
CA LEU A 139 -7.55 -3.16 10.85
C LEU A 139 -8.03 -4.07 12.00
N LEU A 140 -7.89 -3.66 13.25
CA LEU A 140 -8.31 -4.48 14.39
C LEU A 140 -9.83 -4.53 14.58
N ARG A 141 -10.54 -3.48 14.18
CA ARG A 141 -12.01 -3.41 14.20
C ARG A 141 -12.69 -4.21 13.09
N SER A 142 -11.93 -4.72 12.13
CA SER A 142 -12.48 -5.42 10.97
C SER A 142 -12.82 -6.87 11.31
N ASP A 143 -14.05 -7.29 10.99
CA ASP A 143 -14.51 -8.67 11.21
C ASP A 143 -13.81 -9.70 10.27
N ASP A 144 -13.15 -9.25 9.22
CA ASP A 144 -12.46 -10.07 8.21
C ASP A 144 -10.95 -10.22 8.46
N LEU A 145 -10.48 -9.97 9.69
CA LEU A 145 -9.08 -10.13 10.06
C LEU A 145 -8.68 -11.62 10.06
N SER A 146 -7.75 -11.99 9.17
CA SER A 146 -7.29 -13.38 9.03
C SER A 146 -6.21 -13.70 10.07
N VAL A 147 -6.64 -14.24 11.22
CA VAL A 147 -5.78 -14.71 12.32
C VAL A 147 -6.18 -16.12 12.75
N GLU A 148 -5.19 -16.95 13.09
CA GLU A 148 -5.44 -18.27 13.71
C GLU A 148 -6.00 -18.14 15.13
N SER A 149 -5.66 -17.06 15.86
CA SER A 149 -6.11 -16.83 17.23
C SER A 149 -6.12 -15.35 17.62
N SER A 150 -7.10 -14.97 18.46
CA SER A 150 -7.15 -13.66 19.12
C SER A 150 -5.88 -13.33 19.92
N GLU A 151 -5.10 -14.34 20.33
CA GLU A 151 -3.82 -14.13 21.04
C GLU A 151 -2.72 -13.56 20.14
N GLN A 152 -2.74 -13.85 18.84
CA GLN A 152 -1.79 -13.28 17.88
C GLN A 152 -2.00 -11.77 17.72
N VAL A 153 -3.24 -11.31 17.85
CA VAL A 153 -3.58 -9.88 17.84
C VAL A 153 -2.92 -9.17 19.01
N ILE A 154 -2.94 -9.76 20.21
CA ILE A 154 -2.23 -9.22 21.39
C ILE A 154 -0.73 -9.14 21.12
N GLY A 155 -0.15 -10.19 20.54
CA GLY A 155 1.25 -10.22 20.12
C GLY A 155 1.59 -9.09 19.15
N ALA A 156 0.77 -8.89 18.12
CA ALA A 156 0.92 -7.84 17.13
C ALA A 156 0.85 -6.44 17.76
N ILE A 157 -0.12 -6.19 18.64
CA ILE A 157 -0.23 -4.93 19.39
C ILE A 157 1.05 -4.70 20.21
N SER A 158 1.55 -5.72 20.90
CA SER A 158 2.77 -5.60 21.71
C SER A 158 4.00 -5.24 20.88
N LEU A 159 4.13 -5.82 19.69
CA LEU A 159 5.21 -5.55 18.74
C LEU A 159 5.12 -4.12 18.21
N TRP A 160 3.91 -3.70 17.80
CA TRP A 160 3.67 -2.36 17.26
C TRP A 160 3.99 -1.25 18.28
N VAL A 161 3.56 -1.46 19.53
CA VAL A 161 3.81 -0.54 20.64
C VAL A 161 5.30 -0.56 21.01
N GLY A 162 5.93 -1.74 21.02
CA GLY A 162 7.34 -1.93 21.34
C GLY A 162 8.30 -1.29 20.33
N ALA A 163 7.86 -1.09 19.09
CA ALA A 163 8.64 -0.41 18.05
C ALA A 163 8.65 1.12 18.18
N GLY A 164 7.86 1.71 19.08
CA GLY A 164 7.92 3.15 19.37
C GLY A 164 9.26 3.54 20.01
N GLU A 165 9.80 4.70 19.63
CA GLU A 165 10.93 5.28 20.37
C GLU A 165 10.52 5.53 21.83
N LYS A 166 11.49 5.53 22.76
CA LYS A 166 11.21 5.76 24.20
C LYS A 166 10.47 7.07 24.50
N ALA A 167 10.46 8.02 23.56
CA ALA A 167 9.72 9.28 23.63
C ALA A 167 8.24 9.17 23.22
N ASP A 168 7.87 8.19 22.38
CA ASP A 168 6.51 7.95 21.85
C ASP A 168 5.65 7.17 22.85
N ASN A 169 5.48 7.75 24.03
CA ASN A 169 4.61 7.23 25.07
C ASN A 169 3.12 7.30 24.66
N GLU A 170 2.79 7.96 23.55
CA GLU A 170 1.42 8.05 23.01
C GLU A 170 0.94 6.70 22.44
N LYS A 171 1.80 5.99 21.69
CA LYS A 171 1.50 4.63 21.20
C LYS A 171 1.12 3.70 22.34
N LEU A 172 1.84 3.79 23.45
CA LEU A 172 1.65 2.93 24.61
C LEU A 172 0.50 3.39 25.52
N LYS A 173 0.33 4.70 25.77
CA LYS A 173 -0.67 5.22 26.72
C LYS A 173 -2.05 5.40 26.14
N VAL A 174 -2.15 5.78 24.87
CA VAL A 174 -3.42 6.13 24.23
C VAL A 174 -3.87 5.00 23.32
N HIS A 175 -2.98 4.58 22.43
CA HIS A 175 -3.36 3.66 21.37
C HIS A 175 -3.39 2.19 21.82
N ALA A 176 -2.44 1.74 22.64
CA ALA A 176 -2.43 0.36 23.12
C ALA A 176 -3.70 -0.03 23.89
N PRO A 177 -4.21 0.76 24.85
CA PRO A 177 -5.48 0.47 25.51
C PRO A 177 -6.67 0.45 24.53
N ALA A 178 -6.67 1.36 23.55
CA ALA A 178 -7.73 1.41 22.55
C ALA A 178 -7.72 0.15 21.67
N MET A 179 -6.55 -0.32 21.25
CA MET A 179 -6.38 -1.54 20.45
C MET A 179 -6.72 -2.80 21.25
N LEU A 180 -6.32 -2.88 22.52
CA LEU A 180 -6.62 -4.01 23.40
C LEU A 180 -8.13 -4.18 23.65
N LYS A 181 -8.94 -3.12 23.54
CA LYS A 181 -10.41 -3.23 23.63
C LYS A 181 -11.04 -3.94 22.44
N GLU A 182 -10.40 -3.91 21.28
CA GLU A 182 -10.89 -4.58 20.07
C GLU A 182 -10.53 -6.08 20.07
N VAL A 183 -9.68 -6.54 20.98
CA VAL A 183 -9.33 -7.96 21.13
C VAL A 183 -10.54 -8.73 21.66
N GLN A 184 -10.87 -9.85 21.02
CA GLN A 184 -11.93 -10.76 21.47
C GLN A 184 -11.47 -11.61 22.66
N TRP A 185 -11.36 -10.98 23.84
CA TRP A 185 -10.84 -11.62 25.06
C TRP A 185 -11.57 -12.91 25.45
N HIS A 186 -12.84 -13.06 25.10
CA HIS A 186 -13.61 -14.28 25.36
C HIS A 186 -13.12 -15.50 24.55
N GLN A 187 -12.36 -15.30 23.47
CA GLN A 187 -11.71 -16.36 22.67
C GLN A 187 -10.27 -16.66 23.10
N THR A 188 -9.72 -15.92 24.06
CA THR A 188 -8.35 -16.13 24.55
C THR A 188 -8.27 -17.17 25.67
N THR A 189 -7.15 -17.88 25.75
CA THR A 189 -6.93 -18.85 26.83
C THR A 189 -6.86 -18.17 28.20
N TYR A 190 -7.16 -18.92 29.26
CA TYR A 190 -7.00 -18.44 30.63
C TYR A 190 -5.53 -18.10 30.93
N GLU A 191 -4.59 -18.90 30.42
CA GLU A 191 -3.15 -18.69 30.59
C GLU A 191 -2.70 -17.38 29.94
N CYS A 192 -3.15 -17.09 28.72
CA CYS A 192 -2.82 -15.83 28.04
C CYS A 192 -3.33 -14.60 28.82
N ARG A 193 -4.53 -14.68 29.39
CA ARG A 193 -5.09 -13.61 30.24
C ARG A 193 -4.37 -13.47 31.56
N SER A 194 -4.04 -14.58 32.22
CA SER A 194 -3.41 -14.59 33.55
C SER A 194 -1.93 -14.20 33.50
N CYS A 195 -1.24 -14.54 32.42
CA CYS A 195 0.18 -14.26 32.21
C CYS A 195 0.43 -13.12 31.20
N LEU A 196 -0.56 -12.25 30.93
CA LEU A 196 -0.46 -11.19 29.93
C LEU A 196 0.76 -10.28 30.16
N ILE A 197 0.96 -9.85 31.41
CA ILE A 197 2.08 -8.98 31.80
C ILE A 197 3.42 -9.72 31.69
N GLU A 198 3.46 -10.99 32.07
CA GLU A 198 4.67 -11.82 32.01
C GLU A 198 5.11 -12.05 30.56
N ARG A 199 4.14 -12.25 29.67
CA ARG A 199 4.35 -12.50 28.23
C ARG A 199 4.63 -11.21 27.45
N TYR A 200 4.04 -10.09 27.86
CA TYR A 200 4.18 -8.79 27.21
C TYR A 200 4.52 -7.67 28.21
N PRO A 201 5.79 -7.57 28.65
CA PRO A 201 6.21 -6.58 29.66
C PRO A 201 6.04 -5.13 29.22
N THR A 202 5.84 -4.87 27.92
CA THR A 202 5.56 -3.55 27.38
C THR A 202 4.29 -2.95 27.97
N PHE A 203 3.26 -3.76 28.24
CA PHE A 203 1.99 -3.29 28.80
C PHE A 203 2.08 -2.90 30.28
N GLN A 204 3.05 -3.41 31.03
CA GLN A 204 3.24 -3.06 32.47
C GLN A 204 3.45 -1.56 32.68
N LYS A 205 3.95 -0.87 31.66
CA LYS A 205 4.27 0.56 31.71
C LYS A 205 3.04 1.48 31.56
N SER A 206 1.87 0.94 31.20
CA SER A 206 0.61 1.69 31.12
C SER A 206 -0.48 0.98 31.93
N PRO A 207 -0.96 1.57 33.04
CA PRO A 207 -2.03 0.95 33.83
C PRO A 207 -3.35 0.85 33.07
N GLU A 208 -3.56 1.67 32.04
CA GLU A 208 -4.77 1.63 31.19
C GLU A 208 -4.85 0.39 30.30
N CYS A 209 -3.75 -0.36 30.15
CA CYS A 209 -3.70 -1.63 29.43
C CYS A 209 -4.10 -2.85 30.29
N LEU A 210 -4.34 -2.65 31.59
CA LEU A 210 -4.64 -3.68 32.59
C LEU A 210 -6.09 -3.55 33.07
#